data_AF-A0A2J6T3H8-F1
#
_entry.id   AF-A0A2J6T3H8-F1
#
_cell.length_a   1.000
_cell.length_b   1.000
_cell.length_c   1.000
_cell.angle_alpha   90.00
_cell.angle_beta   90.00
_cell.angle_gamma   90.00
#
_symmetry.space_group_name_H-M   'P 1'
#
loop_
_entity.id
_entity.type
_entity.pdbx_description
1 polymer ?
#
loop_
_entity_poly.entity_id
_entity_poly.type
_entity_poly.pdbx_seq_one_letter_code
_entity_poly.pdbx_strand_id
1 'polypeptide(L)' 'MCLVSKNTAVGDTICVFFGLDMPFVIRREDDYYILIGQCYVEGETINYLEEGRFGVT' A
#
# COMPACT_ATOMS: atom_id res chain seq x y z
N MET A 1 -10.73 3.73 -7.01
CA MET A 1 -10.88 2.26 -6.98
C MET A 1 -9.49 1.66 -6.72
N CYS A 2 -9.37 0.47 -6.14
CA CYS A 2 -8.05 -0.15 -5.86
C CYS A 2 -8.02 -1.60 -6.36
N LEU A 3 -6.99 -1.94 -7.13
CA LEU A 3 -6.69 -3.30 -7.58
C LEU A 3 -5.49 -3.83 -6.80
N VAL A 4 -5.66 -4.97 -6.14
CA VAL A 4 -4.66 -5.55 -5.24
C VAL A 4 -4.44 -7.04 -5.51
N SER A 5 -3.31 -7.58 -5.05
CA SER A 5 -3.02 -9.02 -5.09
C SER A 5 -4.05 -9.80 -4.28
N LYS A 6 -4.29 -11.06 -4.69
CA LYS A 6 -5.21 -12.02 -4.02
C LYS A 6 -4.83 -12.30 -2.56
N ASN A 7 -3.56 -12.08 -2.21
CA ASN A 7 -3.01 -12.33 -0.88
C ASN A 7 -3.18 -11.14 0.09
N THR A 8 -3.80 -10.06 -0.39
CA THR A 8 -4.10 -8.87 0.41
C THR A 8 -5.21 -9.17 1.41
N ALA A 9 -5.05 -8.70 2.63
CA ALA A 9 -6.00 -8.85 3.72
C ALA A 9 -6.28 -7.51 4.41
N VAL A 10 -7.39 -7.44 5.15
CA VAL A 10 -7.68 -6.28 6.01
C VAL A 10 -6.55 -6.11 7.03
N GLY A 11 -6.05 -4.89 7.17
CA GLY A 11 -4.88 -4.56 8.00
C GLY A 11 -3.57 -4.42 7.22
N ASP A 12 -3.53 -4.83 5.94
CA ASP A 12 -2.38 -4.55 5.08
C ASP A 12 -2.26 -3.06 4.75
N THR A 13 -1.03 -2.59 4.56
CA THR A 13 -0.71 -1.19 4.31
C THR A 13 -0.31 -0.98 2.85
N ILE A 14 -0.82 0.09 2.23
CA ILE A 14 -0.34 0.55 0.93
C ILE A 14 0.86 1.47 1.16
N CYS A 15 1.96 1.22 0.45
CA CYS A 15 3.20 1.98 0.54
C CYS A 15 3.76 2.26 -0.86
N VAL A 16 4.16 3.52 -1.10
CA VAL A 16 4.97 3.90 -2.25
C VAL A 16 6.42 3.96 -1.79
N PHE A 17 7.25 3.04 -2.27
CA PHE A 17 8.67 3.05 -1.95
C PHE A 17 9.36 4.22 -2.66
N PHE A 18 10.27 4.88 -1.96
CA PHE A 18 11.07 5.95 -2.54
C PHE A 18 11.81 5.45 -3.80
N GLY A 19 11.63 6.16 -4.91
CA GLY A 19 12.23 5.83 -6.20
C GLY A 19 11.44 4.84 -7.06
N LEU A 20 10.29 4.34 -6.59
CA LEU A 20 9.34 3.59 -7.40
C LEU A 20 8.15 4.46 -7.78
N ASP A 21 7.60 4.21 -8.97
CA ASP A 21 6.48 4.95 -9.57
C ASP A 21 5.12 4.31 -9.31
N MET A 22 5.11 3.16 -8.61
CA MET A 22 3.91 2.38 -8.33
C MET A 22 3.80 2.01 -6.85
N PRO A 23 2.57 1.91 -6.31
CA PRO A 23 2.33 1.51 -4.93
C PRO A 23 2.37 -0.01 -4.75
N PHE A 24 2.69 -0.42 -3.53
CA PHE A 24 2.77 -1.79 -3.10
C PHE A 24 1.94 -2.03 -1.84
N VAL A 25 1.42 -3.24 -1.71
CA VAL A 25 0.83 -3.74 -0.48
C VAL A 25 1.93 -4.39 0.35
N ILE A 26 2.11 -3.91 1.58
CA ILE A 26 3.02 -4.47 2.57
C ILE A 26 2.23 -4.90 3.81
N ARG A 27 2.71 -5.91 4.51
CA ARG A 27 2.17 -6.35 5.81
C ARG A 27 3.26 -6.29 6.85
N ARG A 28 2.93 -5.78 8.04
CA ARG A 28 3.84 -5.80 9.18
C ARG A 28 3.82 -7.18 9.82
N GLU A 29 4.99 -7.76 10.03
CA GLU A 29 5.23 -8.99 10.77
C GLU A 29 6.25 -8.65 11.87
N ASP A 30 5.81 -8.58 13.13
CA ASP A 30 6.63 -8.18 14.29
C ASP A 30 7.47 -6.91 14.07
N ASP A 31 8.76 -7.09 13.77
CA ASP A 31 9.80 -6.08 13.60
C ASP A 31 10.16 -5.78 12.13
N TYR A 32 9.50 -6.43 11.16
CA TYR A 32 9.74 -6.22 9.74
C TYR A 32 8.43 -6.11 8.94
N TYR A 33 8.58 -5.83 7.65
CA TYR A 33 7.48 -5.79 6.68
C TYR A 33 7.74 -6.81 5.58
N ILE A 34 6.70 -7.56 5.20
CA ILE A 34 6.70 -8.42 4.02
C ILE A 34 6.00 -7.74 2.86
N LEU A 35 6.50 -8.01 1.64
CA LEU A 35 5.89 -7.54 0.40
C LEU A 35 4.79 -8.51 -0.04
N ILE A 36 3.53 -8.05 -0.08
CA ILE A 36 2.39 -8.86 -0.53
C ILE A 36 2.26 -8.80 -2.05
N GLY A 37 2.50 -7.62 -2.64
CA GLY A 37 2.50 -7.44 -4.09
C GLY A 37 2.29 -5.99 -4.52
N GLN A 38 2.34 -5.75 -5.82
CA GLN A 38 1.98 -4.46 -6.41
C GLN A 38 0.47 -4.23 -6.31
N CYS A 39 0.08 -2.96 -6.20
CA CYS A 39 -1.31 -2.55 -6.35
C CYS A 39 -1.44 -1.34 -7.26
N TYR A 40 -2.65 -1.12 -7.75
CA TYR A 40 -3.00 0.07 -8.51
C TYR A 40 -4.12 0.80 -7.78
N VAL A 41 -3.89 2.07 -7.46
CA VAL A 41 -4.90 2.95 -6.87
C VAL A 41 -5.24 4.05 -7.87
N GLU A 42 -6.52 4.37 -7.95
CA GLU A 42 -7.04 5.42 -8.81
C GLU A 42 -7.95 6.36 -8.00
N GLY A 43 -7.86 7.66 -8.30
CA GLY A 43 -8.66 8.72 -7.69
C GLY A 43 -7.99 9.35 -6.47
N GLU A 44 -8.79 9.90 -5.56
CA GLU A 44 -8.28 10.68 -4.40
C GLU A 44 -7.31 9.91 -3.50
N THR A 45 -7.34 8.56 -3.53
CA THR A 45 -6.37 7.71 -2.83
C THR A 45 -4.91 8.01 -3.20
N ILE A 46 -4.63 8.48 -4.42
CA ILE A 46 -3.29 8.92 -4.84
C ILE A 46 -2.87 10.18 -4.08
N ASN A 47 -3.76 11.16 -3.92
CA ASN A 47 -3.44 12.42 -3.24
C ASN A 47 -3.03 12.17 -1.79
N TYR A 48 -3.71 11.24 -1.10
CA TYR A 48 -3.33 10.86 0.26
C TYR A 48 -1.93 10.24 0.30
N LEU A 49 -1.52 9.46 -0.73
CA LEU A 49 -0.19 8.79 -0.85
C LEU A 49 0.92 9.80 -0.92
N GLU A 50 0.72 10.86 -1.69
CA GLU A 50 1.69 11.96 -1.81
C GLU A 50 1.85 12.75 -0.50
N GLU A 51 0.79 12.85 0.30
CA GLU A 51 0.82 13.51 1.62
C GLU A 51 1.47 12.64 2.71
N GLY A 52 1.80 11.38 2.42
CA GLY A 52 2.43 10.45 3.39
C GLY A 52 1.50 10.02 4.53
N ARG A 53 0.19 10.14 4.37
CA ARG A 53 -0.81 9.86 5.43
C ARG A 53 -1.50 8.51 5.18
N PHE A 54 -0.96 7.41 5.71
CA PHE A 54 -1.67 6.12 5.70
C PHE A 54 -1.68 5.45 7.07
N GLY A 55 -2.86 5.50 7.68
CA GLY A 55 -3.38 4.48 8.58
C GLY A 55 -4.88 4.44 8.33
N VAL A 56 -5.39 3.38 7.73
CA VAL A 56 -6.83 3.11 7.70
C VAL A 56 -7.04 1.95 8.67
N THR A 57 -7.49 2.31 9.87
CA THR A 57 -8.00 1.38 10.90
C THR A 57 -9.14 0.54 10.38
#